data_AF-A0A1J5R3M3-F1
#
_entry.id   AF-A0A1J5R3M3-F1
#
_cell.length_a   1.000
_cell.length_b   1.000
_cell.length_c   1.000
_cell.angle_alpha   90.00
_cell.angle_beta   90.00
_cell.angle_gamma   90.00
#
_symmetry.space_group_name_H-M   'P 1'
#
loop_
_entity.id
_entity.type
_entity.pdbx_description
1 polymer ?
#
loop_
_entity_poly.entity_id
_entity_poly.type
_entity_poly.pdbx_seq_one_letter_code
_entity_poly.pdbx_strand_id
1 'polypeptide(L)'
;MPNLAEWNLIERNLVSTTLAVVLLSACSPYVYNREITSFANGVGTVVSIHQTGEQTIANQIAQQQQAAHVAAKDRLDLLPGCDSVDPSGNPPKLADCAVAKFGDKQRPQPPPVQAHLASDEPLFAALKAYAAALAAVSNAADDTTLAQATQGLTSAAGGLTGAVAKLVPTAPNSTLVTSAGSLLGQGIALYLDSRRYAVLRAIVPVVDPSIATLGQTVEADLRLIRAHQIAQLQKGLHADVAPLQAETVSTLDRSDYQTKLAALQTKVAVFNQARAADPREIANAMVSAHHQLAAALQGDSGQIVPILTAVSSFSTAADQMKAAVDAAAGATGTVAATK
;
A
#
# COMPACT_ATOMS: atom_id res chain seq x y z
N MET A 1 -40.95 -6.94 -16.94
CA MET A 1 -39.91 -5.89 -16.97
C MET A 1 -40.39 -4.76 -16.08
N PRO A 2 -39.90 -4.65 -14.83
CA PRO A 2 -40.28 -3.57 -13.92
C PRO A 2 -39.54 -2.28 -14.29
N ASN A 3 -40.19 -1.15 -14.03
CA ASN A 3 -39.83 0.17 -14.51
C ASN A 3 -38.69 0.77 -13.65
N LEU A 4 -37.56 1.15 -14.26
CA LEU A 4 -36.33 1.65 -13.60
C LEU A 4 -36.48 3.05 -12.97
N ALA A 5 -37.66 3.67 -13.04
CA ALA A 5 -37.87 5.04 -12.58
C ALA A 5 -38.22 5.19 -11.08
N GLU A 6 -38.63 4.13 -10.39
CA GLU A 6 -39.09 4.24 -8.98
C GLU A 6 -37.97 4.09 -7.92
N TRP A 7 -36.77 3.65 -8.29
CA TRP A 7 -35.68 3.46 -7.33
C TRP A 7 -34.99 4.76 -6.89
N ASN A 8 -35.10 5.86 -7.64
CA ASN A 8 -34.40 7.12 -7.36
C ASN A 8 -35.08 8.02 -6.31
N LEU A 9 -36.31 7.72 -5.88
CA LEU A 9 -37.06 8.53 -4.92
C LEU A 9 -36.95 8.04 -3.47
N ILE A 10 -36.51 6.80 -3.25
CA ILE A 10 -36.36 6.22 -1.91
C ILE A 10 -34.98 6.55 -1.32
N GLU A 11 -33.91 6.63 -2.13
CA GLU A 11 -32.56 6.97 -1.64
C GLU A 11 -32.42 8.44 -1.24
N ARG A 12 -33.15 9.37 -1.87
CA ARG A 12 -33.06 10.81 -1.54
C ARG A 12 -33.75 11.18 -0.21
N ASN A 13 -34.76 10.42 0.22
CA ASN A 13 -35.50 10.72 1.44
C ASN A 13 -34.90 10.11 2.72
N LEU A 14 -33.97 9.14 2.61
CA LEU A 14 -33.25 8.62 3.78
C LEU A 14 -32.08 9.53 4.23
N VAL A 15 -31.53 10.36 3.34
CA VAL A 15 -30.40 11.25 3.65
C VAL A 15 -30.84 12.50 4.44
N SER A 16 -32.09 12.97 4.27
CA SER A 16 -32.53 14.23 4.91
C SER A 16 -32.99 14.09 6.36
N THR A 17 -33.41 12.91 6.81
CA THR A 17 -34.04 12.75 8.14
C THR A 17 -33.03 12.39 9.25
N THR A 18 -31.80 12.01 8.91
CA THR A 18 -30.73 11.71 9.90
C THR A 18 -29.92 12.95 10.33
N LEU A 19 -30.05 14.09 9.66
CA LEU A 19 -29.25 15.29 9.92
C LEU A 19 -29.69 16.06 11.19
N ALA A 20 -30.95 15.94 11.61
CA ALA A 20 -31.53 16.77 12.68
C ALA A 20 -31.20 16.28 14.11
N VAL A 21 -30.82 15.00 14.30
CA VAL A 21 -30.56 14.43 15.63
C VAL A 21 -29.09 14.62 16.07
N VAL A 22 -28.18 14.96 15.15
CA VAL A 22 -26.74 15.16 15.44
C VAL A 22 -26.45 16.53 16.09
N LEU A 23 -27.36 17.50 16.00
CA LEU A 23 -27.10 18.88 16.44
C LEU A 23 -27.26 19.12 17.95
N LEU A 24 -27.92 18.21 18.70
CA LEU A 24 -28.17 18.38 20.14
C LEU A 24 -27.16 17.66 21.06
N SER A 25 -26.25 16.84 20.51
CA SER A 25 -25.12 16.23 21.22
C SER A 25 -23.76 16.90 20.91
N ALA A 26 -23.76 18.02 20.19
CA ALA A 26 -22.56 18.72 19.72
C ALA A 26 -21.68 19.36 20.81
N CYS A 27 -22.01 19.18 22.09
CA CYS A 27 -21.21 19.70 23.21
C CYS A 27 -20.30 18.65 23.88
N SER A 28 -20.31 17.37 23.47
CA SER A 28 -19.31 16.40 23.95
C SER A 28 -18.27 16.13 22.85
N PRO A 29 -16.96 16.41 23.08
CA PRO A 29 -15.85 16.22 22.13
C PRO A 29 -15.58 14.79 21.64
N TYR A 30 -16.52 13.85 21.82
CA TYR A 30 -16.61 12.59 21.07
C TYR A 30 -16.77 12.79 19.54
N VAL A 31 -16.88 14.03 19.09
CA VAL A 31 -17.21 14.46 17.73
C VAL A 31 -16.32 13.85 16.64
N TYR A 32 -15.01 13.65 16.88
CA TYR A 32 -14.07 13.23 15.82
C TYR A 32 -13.61 11.77 15.90
N ASN A 33 -14.16 10.98 16.83
CA ASN A 33 -13.70 9.61 17.05
C ASN A 33 -13.85 8.74 15.79
N ARG A 34 -15.00 8.88 15.10
CA ARG A 34 -15.32 8.11 13.89
C ARG A 34 -14.37 8.48 12.75
N GLU A 35 -14.12 9.76 12.58
CA GLU A 35 -13.28 10.36 11.53
C GLU A 35 -11.81 9.97 11.75
N ILE A 36 -11.31 10.07 12.98
CA ILE A 36 -9.95 9.65 13.33
C ILE A 36 -9.77 8.15 13.15
N THR A 37 -10.74 7.34 13.58
CA THR A 37 -10.71 5.89 13.38
C THR A 37 -10.73 5.53 11.91
N SER A 38 -11.57 6.19 11.11
CA SER A 38 -11.63 5.98 9.66
C SER A 38 -10.35 6.45 8.95
N PHE A 39 -9.73 7.54 9.38
CA PHE A 39 -8.41 7.96 8.91
C PHE A 39 -7.35 6.92 9.25
N ALA A 40 -7.33 6.41 10.48
CA ALA A 40 -6.39 5.38 10.91
C ALA A 40 -6.56 4.07 10.12
N ASN A 41 -7.79 3.67 9.80
CA ASN A 41 -8.07 2.54 8.93
C ASN A 41 -7.54 2.78 7.51
N GLY A 42 -7.78 3.96 6.93
CA GLY A 42 -7.24 4.34 5.62
C GLY A 42 -5.71 4.29 5.57
N VAL A 43 -5.03 4.78 6.61
CA VAL A 43 -3.58 4.64 6.78
C VAL A 43 -3.17 3.17 6.86
N GLY A 44 -3.91 2.35 7.62
CA GLY A 44 -3.70 0.90 7.69
C GLY A 44 -3.78 0.23 6.31
N THR A 45 -4.75 0.63 5.50
CA THR A 45 -4.91 0.17 4.11
C THR A 45 -3.72 0.59 3.25
N VAL A 46 -3.28 1.85 3.31
CA VAL A 46 -2.09 2.35 2.58
C VAL A 46 -0.82 1.56 2.94
N VAL A 47 -0.60 1.30 4.24
CA VAL A 47 0.54 0.51 4.70
C VAL A 47 0.45 -0.94 4.21
N SER A 48 -0.75 -1.53 4.24
CA SER A 48 -0.95 -2.87 3.67
C SER A 48 -0.66 -2.92 2.17
N ILE A 49 -1.07 -1.90 1.41
CA ILE A 49 -0.79 -1.81 -0.03
C ILE A 49 0.72 -1.79 -0.27
N HIS A 50 1.46 -0.99 0.49
CA HIS A 50 2.92 -0.96 0.36
C HIS A 50 3.53 -2.32 0.68
N GLN A 51 3.20 -2.92 1.83
CA GLN A 51 3.77 -4.20 2.25
C GLN A 51 3.46 -5.33 1.24
N THR A 52 2.21 -5.42 0.79
CA THR A 52 1.80 -6.40 -0.22
C THR A 52 2.48 -6.13 -1.57
N GLY A 53 2.59 -4.87 -1.98
CA GLY A 53 3.26 -4.46 -3.21
C GLY A 53 4.75 -4.82 -3.20
N GLU A 54 5.45 -4.49 -2.12
CA GLU A 54 6.86 -4.81 -1.91
C GLU A 54 7.08 -6.34 -1.94
N GLN A 55 6.30 -7.10 -1.19
CA GLN A 55 6.40 -8.55 -1.16
C GLN A 55 6.13 -9.17 -2.54
N THR A 56 5.15 -8.65 -3.27
CA THR A 56 4.82 -9.10 -4.64
C THR A 56 5.98 -8.84 -5.58
N ILE A 57 6.56 -7.64 -5.55
CA ILE A 57 7.72 -7.26 -6.36
C ILE A 57 8.92 -8.15 -6.03
N ALA A 58 9.23 -8.34 -4.74
CA ALA A 58 10.32 -9.19 -4.29
C ALA A 58 10.16 -10.64 -4.79
N ASN A 59 8.95 -11.20 -4.66
CA ASN A 59 8.64 -12.55 -5.15
C ASN A 59 8.80 -12.66 -6.67
N GLN A 60 8.33 -11.67 -7.43
CA GLN A 60 8.43 -11.65 -8.89
C GLN A 60 9.88 -11.54 -9.35
N ILE A 61 10.68 -10.69 -8.72
CA ILE A 61 12.12 -10.59 -8.99
C ILE A 61 12.81 -11.91 -8.68
N ALA A 62 12.53 -12.51 -7.52
CA ALA A 62 13.12 -13.80 -7.13
C ALA A 62 12.76 -14.91 -8.15
N GLN A 63 11.50 -14.95 -8.61
CA GLN A 63 11.07 -15.88 -9.66
C GLN A 63 11.79 -15.63 -10.99
N GLN A 64 11.94 -14.37 -11.41
CA GLN A 64 12.66 -14.03 -12.63
C GLN A 64 14.15 -14.39 -12.55
N GLN A 65 14.78 -14.12 -11.41
CA GLN A 65 16.18 -14.50 -11.16
C GLN A 65 16.33 -16.02 -11.14
N GLN A 66 15.40 -16.75 -10.51
CA GLN A 66 15.40 -18.20 -10.51
C GLN A 66 15.21 -18.75 -11.93
N ALA A 67 14.27 -18.21 -12.70
CA ALA A 67 14.05 -18.61 -14.09
C ALA A 67 15.27 -18.32 -14.97
N ALA A 68 15.89 -17.15 -14.82
CA ALA A 68 17.12 -16.79 -15.52
C ALA A 68 18.29 -17.68 -15.10
N HIS A 69 18.37 -18.06 -13.83
CA HIS A 69 19.39 -18.96 -13.32
C HIS A 69 19.19 -20.39 -13.83
N VAL A 70 17.95 -20.88 -13.91
CA VAL A 70 17.61 -22.18 -14.54
C VAL A 70 17.89 -22.14 -16.04
N ALA A 71 17.49 -21.08 -16.75
CA ALA A 71 17.77 -20.93 -18.18
C ALA A 71 19.27 -20.80 -18.46
N ALA A 72 20.03 -20.17 -17.56
CA ALA A 72 21.49 -20.11 -17.64
C ALA A 72 22.18 -21.40 -17.18
N LYS A 73 21.44 -22.36 -16.59
CA LYS A 73 21.96 -23.65 -16.14
C LYS A 73 22.05 -24.70 -17.26
N ASP A 74 21.61 -24.41 -18.48
CA ASP A 74 21.80 -25.29 -19.64
C ASP A 74 23.04 -24.84 -20.45
N ARG A 75 24.08 -25.65 -20.70
CA ARG A 75 24.22 -27.13 -20.70
C ARG A 75 25.40 -27.57 -19.83
N LEU A 76 25.25 -28.69 -19.11
CA LEU A 76 26.37 -29.58 -18.85
C LEU A 76 26.82 -30.13 -20.21
N ASP A 77 27.72 -29.42 -20.88
CA ASP A 77 28.38 -29.96 -22.06
C ASP A 77 29.49 -30.89 -21.59
N LEU A 78 29.55 -32.05 -22.22
CA LEU A 78 30.74 -32.88 -22.19
C LEU A 78 31.85 -32.07 -22.89
N LEU A 79 33.04 -31.99 -22.28
CA LEU A 79 34.19 -31.35 -22.94
C LEU A 79 34.44 -32.04 -24.30
N PRO A 80 34.87 -31.30 -25.35
CA PRO A 80 35.20 -31.89 -26.65
C PRO A 80 36.20 -33.04 -26.46
N GLY A 81 35.79 -34.28 -26.76
CA GLY A 81 36.60 -35.47 -26.48
C GLY A 81 35.88 -36.57 -25.70
N CYS A 82 34.83 -36.22 -24.95
CA CYS A 82 34.07 -37.14 -24.09
C CYS A 82 32.98 -37.96 -24.83
N ASP A 83 32.72 -37.60 -26.08
CA ASP A 83 31.81 -38.22 -27.03
C ASP A 83 32.55 -38.92 -28.19
N SER A 84 33.89 -38.80 -28.25
CA SER A 84 34.75 -39.47 -29.22
C SER A 84 35.29 -40.79 -28.69
N VAL A 85 35.12 -41.85 -29.48
CA VAL A 85 35.80 -43.13 -29.28
C VAL A 85 37.10 -43.07 -30.07
N ASP A 86 38.26 -43.15 -29.41
CA ASP A 86 39.56 -43.27 -30.11
C ASP A 86 39.68 -44.70 -30.66
N PRO A 87 39.59 -44.91 -31.99
CA PRO A 87 39.66 -46.25 -32.57
C PRO A 87 41.11 -46.75 -32.69
N SER A 88 42.11 -45.94 -32.32
CA SER A 88 43.53 -46.15 -32.64
C SER A 88 44.42 -46.56 -31.47
N GLY A 89 43.90 -46.70 -30.24
CA GLY A 89 44.73 -46.93 -29.05
C GLY A 89 44.25 -48.04 -28.12
N ASN A 90 45.17 -48.92 -27.72
CA ASN A 90 45.08 -49.70 -26.49
C ASN A 90 46.27 -49.32 -25.57
N PRO A 91 46.08 -48.49 -24.53
CA PRO A 91 44.83 -47.78 -24.18
C PRO A 91 44.61 -46.49 -25.01
N PRO A 92 43.36 -46.04 -25.15
CA PRO A 92 43.00 -44.75 -25.77
C PRO A 92 43.75 -43.57 -25.14
N LYS A 93 44.20 -42.61 -25.94
CA LYS A 93 44.92 -41.40 -25.46
C LYS A 93 43.97 -40.20 -25.31
N LEU A 94 42.76 -40.44 -24.80
CA LEU A 94 41.79 -39.38 -24.56
C LEU A 94 42.07 -38.69 -23.22
N ALA A 95 41.84 -37.37 -23.16
CA ALA A 95 41.92 -36.63 -21.91
C ALA A 95 40.80 -37.05 -20.95
N ASP A 96 41.03 -36.97 -19.64
CA ASP A 96 40.00 -37.28 -18.64
C ASP A 96 38.78 -36.37 -18.78
N CYS A 97 37.60 -36.97 -18.84
CA CYS A 97 36.34 -36.24 -18.82
C CYS A 97 36.11 -35.60 -17.45
N ALA A 98 35.88 -34.28 -17.44
CA ALA A 98 35.53 -33.55 -16.22
C ALA A 98 34.24 -32.75 -16.43
N VAL A 99 33.40 -32.73 -15.39
CA VAL A 99 32.26 -31.82 -15.30
C VAL A 99 32.76 -30.48 -14.80
N ALA A 100 32.65 -29.43 -15.63
CA ALA A 100 32.97 -28.08 -15.20
C ALA A 100 31.87 -27.55 -14.27
N LYS A 101 32.24 -27.16 -13.04
CA LYS A 101 31.32 -26.48 -12.12
C LYS A 101 31.14 -25.04 -12.60
N PHE A 102 29.89 -24.62 -12.82
CA PHE A 102 29.61 -23.23 -13.19
C PHE A 102 30.12 -22.30 -12.08
N GLY A 103 30.86 -21.26 -12.48
CA GLY A 103 31.47 -20.30 -11.55
C GLY A 103 30.43 -19.66 -10.64
N ASP A 104 30.86 -19.30 -9.43
CA ASP A 104 30.07 -18.64 -8.40
C ASP A 104 29.58 -17.27 -8.90
N LYS A 105 28.48 -17.26 -9.66
CA LYS A 105 27.81 -16.02 -10.02
C LYS A 105 27.26 -15.42 -8.74
N GLN A 106 27.88 -14.33 -8.34
CA GLN A 106 27.53 -13.48 -7.22
C GLN A 106 26.01 -13.27 -7.18
N ARG A 107 25.42 -13.45 -5.99
CA ARG A 107 23.97 -13.27 -5.78
C ARG A 107 23.55 -11.95 -6.42
N PRO A 108 22.54 -11.94 -7.31
CA PRO A 108 22.08 -10.70 -7.93
C PRO A 108 21.76 -9.66 -6.84
N GLN A 109 22.28 -8.45 -6.98
CA GLN A 109 21.89 -7.36 -6.10
C GLN A 109 20.39 -7.08 -6.30
N PRO A 110 19.67 -6.72 -5.22
CA PRO A 110 18.27 -6.31 -5.34
C PRO A 110 18.19 -5.10 -6.28
N PRO A 111 17.23 -5.09 -7.22
CA PRO A 111 17.07 -3.98 -8.13
C PRO A 111 16.71 -2.69 -7.36
N PRO A 112 17.02 -1.50 -7.91
CA PRO A 112 16.84 -0.22 -7.23
C PRO A 112 15.43 0.00 -6.65
N VAL A 113 14.40 -0.50 -7.33
CA VAL A 113 13.00 -0.40 -6.88
C VAL A 113 12.78 -1.11 -5.54
N GLN A 114 13.35 -2.30 -5.35
CA GLN A 114 13.19 -3.06 -4.10
C GLN A 114 13.95 -2.38 -2.95
N ALA A 115 15.15 -1.87 -3.22
CA ALA A 115 15.94 -1.16 -2.21
C ALA A 115 15.25 0.13 -1.74
N HIS A 116 14.57 0.84 -2.64
CA HIS A 116 13.83 2.06 -2.32
C HIS A 116 12.58 1.77 -1.48
N LEU A 117 11.75 0.81 -1.87
CA LEU A 117 10.57 0.43 -1.07
C LEU A 117 10.98 -0.02 0.35
N ALA A 118 12.06 -0.80 0.47
CA ALA A 118 12.56 -1.23 1.77
C ALA A 118 13.16 -0.08 2.60
N SER A 119 13.72 0.97 1.97
CA SER A 119 14.24 2.13 2.72
C SER A 119 13.15 2.95 3.36
N ASP A 120 11.94 2.91 2.81
CA ASP A 120 10.81 3.74 3.20
C ASP A 120 9.88 3.02 4.20
N GLU A 121 10.07 1.72 4.45
CA GLU A 121 9.34 0.92 5.44
C GLU A 121 9.29 1.57 6.85
N PRO A 122 10.39 2.11 7.42
CA PRO A 122 10.35 2.76 8.73
C PRO A 122 9.41 3.97 8.78
N LEU A 123 9.23 4.65 7.65
CA LEU A 123 8.37 5.82 7.53
C LEU A 123 6.89 5.43 7.50
N PHE A 124 6.53 4.35 6.79
CA PHE A 124 5.18 3.80 6.83
C PHE A 124 4.83 3.20 8.20
N ALA A 125 5.80 2.58 8.88
CA ALA A 125 5.64 2.12 10.26
C ALA A 125 5.36 3.31 11.21
N ALA A 126 6.09 4.41 11.05
CA ALA A 126 5.87 5.63 11.84
C ALA A 126 4.50 6.27 11.55
N LEU A 127 4.08 6.33 10.29
CA LEU A 127 2.75 6.81 9.90
C LEU A 127 1.65 5.96 10.56
N LYS A 128 1.77 4.62 10.49
CA LYS A 128 0.82 3.70 11.12
C LYS A 128 0.74 3.90 12.63
N ALA A 129 1.89 4.01 13.29
CA ALA A 129 1.95 4.24 14.73
C ALA A 129 1.30 5.57 15.13
N TYR A 130 1.54 6.63 14.35
CA TYR A 130 0.90 7.93 14.56
C TYR A 130 -0.63 7.86 14.44
N ALA A 131 -1.13 7.26 13.35
CA ALA A 131 -2.57 7.15 13.14
C ALA A 131 -3.27 6.28 14.21
N ALA A 132 -2.63 5.19 14.63
CA ALA A 132 -3.11 4.36 15.73
C ALA A 132 -3.13 5.14 17.06
N ALA A 133 -2.12 5.98 17.32
CA ALA A 133 -2.06 6.76 18.54
C ALA A 133 -3.11 7.89 18.57
N LEU A 134 -3.44 8.51 17.42
CA LEU A 134 -4.57 9.42 17.31
C LEU A 134 -5.88 8.74 17.71
N ALA A 135 -6.12 7.54 17.16
CA ALA A 135 -7.30 6.74 17.50
C ALA A 135 -7.31 6.34 18.99
N ALA A 136 -6.16 6.02 19.57
CA ALA A 136 -6.07 5.70 21.01
C ALA A 136 -6.47 6.90 21.89
N VAL A 137 -6.05 8.12 21.55
CA VAL A 137 -6.44 9.34 22.28
C VAL A 137 -7.94 9.60 22.13
N SER A 138 -8.49 9.45 20.92
CA SER A 138 -9.94 9.66 20.72
C SER A 138 -10.80 8.58 21.40
N ASN A 139 -10.28 7.37 21.57
CA ASN A 139 -10.98 6.21 22.15
C ASN A 139 -10.72 5.98 23.66
N ALA A 140 -9.87 6.77 24.31
CA ALA A 140 -9.53 6.56 25.73
C ALA A 140 -10.80 6.45 26.60
N ALA A 141 -10.90 5.51 27.52
CA ALA A 141 -12.13 5.34 28.32
C ALA A 141 -12.16 6.24 29.57
N ASP A 142 -10.97 6.53 30.10
CA ASP A 142 -10.73 7.20 31.36
C ASP A 142 -9.43 8.02 31.31
N ASP A 143 -9.12 8.72 32.40
CA ASP A 143 -7.93 9.57 32.51
C ASP A 143 -6.61 8.79 32.44
N THR A 144 -6.60 7.54 32.93
CA THR A 144 -5.42 6.68 32.88
C THR A 144 -5.10 6.28 31.44
N THR A 145 -6.11 5.83 30.71
CA THR A 145 -6.03 5.46 29.30
C THR A 145 -5.67 6.68 28.46
N LEU A 146 -6.24 7.85 28.78
CA LEU A 146 -5.90 9.09 28.08
C LEU A 146 -4.46 9.50 28.31
N ALA A 147 -3.94 9.40 29.54
CA ALA A 147 -2.55 9.72 29.84
C ALA A 147 -1.58 8.81 29.05
N GLN A 148 -1.86 7.51 29.02
CA GLN A 148 -1.08 6.54 28.23
C GLN A 148 -1.16 6.84 26.73
N ALA A 149 -2.36 7.06 26.20
CA ALA A 149 -2.57 7.39 24.79
C ALA A 149 -1.88 8.70 24.40
N THR A 150 -1.86 9.70 25.28
CA THR A 150 -1.17 10.98 25.07
C THR A 150 0.34 10.79 24.97
N GLN A 151 0.92 9.97 25.85
CA GLN A 151 2.35 9.62 25.78
C GLN A 151 2.68 8.86 24.48
N GLY A 152 1.81 7.91 24.10
CA GLY A 152 1.90 7.18 22.84
C GLY A 152 1.85 8.10 21.62
N LEU A 153 0.89 9.03 21.59
CA LEU A 153 0.74 10.01 20.51
C LEU A 153 1.94 10.95 20.42
N THR A 154 2.44 11.45 21.55
CA THR A 154 3.64 12.29 21.61
C THR A 154 4.86 11.55 21.02
N SER A 155 5.05 10.29 21.43
CA SER A 155 6.15 9.46 20.95
C SER A 155 6.02 9.14 19.46
N ALA A 156 4.82 8.79 18.99
CA ALA A 156 4.56 8.46 17.60
C ALA A 156 4.69 9.69 16.69
N ALA A 157 4.23 10.87 17.12
CA ALA A 157 4.43 12.13 16.42
C ALA A 157 5.92 12.50 16.32
N GLY A 158 6.69 12.32 17.40
CA GLY A 158 8.14 12.49 17.39
C GLY A 158 8.86 11.51 16.45
N GLY A 159 8.43 10.24 16.44
CA GLY A 159 8.95 9.22 15.53
C GLY A 159 8.67 9.54 14.06
N LEU A 160 7.45 9.97 13.76
CA LEU A 160 7.03 10.35 12.40
C LEU A 160 7.80 11.57 11.88
N THR A 161 7.84 12.64 12.67
CA THR A 161 8.57 13.87 12.31
C THR A 161 10.07 13.60 12.15
N GLY A 162 10.65 12.75 13.02
CA GLY A 162 12.04 12.30 12.88
C GLY A 162 12.29 11.42 11.65
N ALA A 163 11.33 10.58 11.24
CA ALA A 163 11.43 9.82 10.00
C ALA A 163 11.39 10.74 8.76
N VAL A 164 10.48 11.73 8.76
CA VAL A 164 10.37 12.71 7.66
C VAL A 164 11.62 13.59 7.57
N ALA A 165 12.20 14.00 8.70
CA ALA A 165 13.44 14.79 8.72
C ALA A 165 14.64 14.07 8.08
N LYS A 166 14.65 12.72 8.08
CA LYS A 166 15.67 11.93 7.38
C LYS A 166 15.50 11.97 5.86
N LEU A 167 14.27 12.12 5.37
CA LEU A 167 14.00 12.27 3.93
C LEU A 167 14.29 13.69 3.44
N VAL A 168 13.89 14.69 4.23
CA VAL A 168 14.03 16.10 3.89
C VAL A 168 14.75 16.80 5.05
N PRO A 169 16.09 16.90 5.00
CA PRO A 169 16.89 17.47 6.10
C PRO A 169 16.56 18.94 6.42
N THR A 170 15.88 19.64 5.51
CA THR A 170 15.40 21.02 5.69
C THR A 170 14.02 21.12 6.33
N ALA A 171 13.36 20.00 6.63
CA ALA A 171 12.07 20.00 7.31
C ALA A 171 12.22 20.56 8.74
N PRO A 172 11.27 21.37 9.23
CA PRO A 172 11.35 21.93 10.57
C PRO A 172 11.34 20.82 11.62
N ASN A 173 12.43 20.74 12.41
CA ASN A 173 12.52 19.83 13.55
C ASN A 173 11.54 20.28 14.64
N SER A 174 10.47 19.50 14.87
CA SER A 174 9.41 19.84 15.81
C SER A 174 9.79 19.51 17.27
N THR A 175 10.68 20.30 17.86
CA THR A 175 10.98 20.31 19.31
C THR A 175 9.75 20.64 20.18
N LEU A 176 8.66 21.11 19.58
CA LEU A 176 7.39 21.46 20.23
C LEU A 176 6.57 20.26 20.75
N VAL A 177 6.74 19.07 20.17
CA VAL A 177 5.88 17.91 20.48
C VAL A 177 6.04 17.45 21.94
N THR A 178 7.23 17.57 22.53
CA THR A 178 7.50 17.17 23.92
C THR A 178 6.86 18.08 24.98
N SER A 179 6.66 19.36 24.70
CA SER A 179 6.07 20.31 25.66
C SER A 179 4.55 20.19 25.82
N ALA A 180 3.84 19.69 24.81
CA ALA A 180 2.38 19.57 24.87
C ALA A 180 1.90 18.48 25.84
N GLY A 181 2.69 17.41 26.04
CA GLY A 181 2.35 16.28 26.90
C GLY A 181 2.41 16.57 28.40
N SER A 182 3.23 17.53 28.84
CA SER A 182 3.41 17.83 30.28
C SER A 182 2.38 18.82 30.85
N LEU A 183 1.79 19.67 30.01
CA LEU A 183 0.89 20.76 30.44
C LEU A 183 -0.55 20.31 30.73
N LEU A 184 -1.00 19.17 30.20
CA LEU A 184 -2.40 18.70 30.32
C LEU A 184 -2.65 17.76 31.52
N GLY A 185 -1.64 17.57 32.38
CA GLY A 185 -1.66 16.64 33.51
C GLY A 185 -1.92 17.26 34.88
N GLN A 186 -1.89 18.59 35.04
CA GLN A 186 -1.90 19.22 36.36
C GLN A 186 -3.00 20.29 36.48
N GLY A 187 -4.10 19.98 37.19
CA GLY A 187 -4.79 20.99 38.01
C GLY A 187 -6.23 21.40 37.67
N ILE A 188 -6.87 20.93 36.59
CA ILE A 188 -8.28 21.28 36.31
C ILE A 188 -9.07 20.00 36.02
N ALA A 189 -10.16 19.78 36.75
CA ALA A 189 -11.15 18.72 36.49
C ALA A 189 -11.95 19.04 35.22
N LEU A 190 -11.26 19.15 34.09
CA LEU A 190 -11.89 19.20 32.79
C LEU A 190 -12.48 17.83 32.50
N TYR A 191 -13.68 17.80 31.93
CA TYR A 191 -14.27 16.58 31.41
C TYR A 191 -13.28 15.88 30.46
N LEU A 192 -13.20 14.55 30.54
CA LEU A 192 -12.28 13.70 29.78
C LEU A 192 -12.19 14.07 28.30
N ASP A 193 -13.33 14.40 27.68
CA ASP A 193 -13.41 14.78 26.28
C ASP A 193 -12.70 16.10 25.96
N SER A 194 -12.75 17.09 26.87
CA SER A 194 -12.03 18.36 26.71
C SER A 194 -10.52 18.13 26.72
N ARG A 195 -10.04 17.20 27.55
CA ARG A 195 -8.62 16.82 27.61
C ARG A 195 -8.19 16.11 26.32
N ARG A 196 -8.99 15.18 25.80
CA ARG A 196 -8.73 14.54 24.48
C ARG A 196 -8.62 15.59 23.38
N TYR A 197 -9.58 16.51 23.32
CA TYR A 197 -9.58 17.59 22.34
C TYR A 197 -8.32 18.46 22.46
N ALA A 198 -7.95 18.85 23.68
CA ALA A 198 -6.76 19.67 23.91
C ALA A 198 -5.46 18.96 23.45
N VAL A 199 -5.33 17.65 23.72
CA VAL A 199 -4.20 16.84 23.23
C VAL A 199 -4.15 16.84 21.70
N LEU A 200 -5.28 16.55 21.04
CA LEU A 200 -5.35 16.51 19.58
C LEU A 200 -5.05 17.88 18.96
N ARG A 201 -5.65 18.96 19.49
CA ARG A 201 -5.41 20.34 19.05
C ARG A 201 -3.96 20.77 19.18
N ALA A 202 -3.25 20.28 20.19
CA ALA A 202 -1.85 20.60 20.39
C ALA A 202 -0.91 19.85 19.41
N ILE A 203 -1.21 18.59 19.10
CA ILE A 203 -0.29 17.71 18.35
C ILE A 203 -0.59 17.69 16.85
N VAL A 204 -1.86 17.52 16.45
CA VAL A 204 -2.23 17.30 15.04
C VAL A 204 -1.71 18.41 14.11
N PRO A 205 -1.89 19.71 14.42
CA PRO A 205 -1.40 20.76 13.52
C PRO A 205 0.12 20.87 13.43
N VAL A 206 0.84 20.44 14.47
CA VAL A 206 2.31 20.41 14.47
C VAL A 206 2.84 19.33 13.52
N VAL A 207 2.12 18.21 13.40
CA VAL A 207 2.49 17.07 12.56
C VAL A 207 2.04 17.25 11.10
N ASP A 208 1.06 18.13 10.83
CA ASP A 208 0.48 18.34 9.49
C ASP A 208 1.51 18.60 8.37
N PRO A 209 2.54 19.45 8.54
CA PRO A 209 3.58 19.63 7.51
C PRO A 209 4.38 18.36 7.21
N SER A 210 4.56 17.49 8.22
CA SER A 210 5.22 16.21 8.04
C SER A 210 4.35 15.25 7.23
N ILE A 211 3.04 15.23 7.47
CA ILE A 211 2.08 14.44 6.68
C ILE A 211 2.04 14.93 5.22
N ALA A 212 2.08 16.23 4.98
CA ALA A 212 2.15 16.78 3.63
C ALA A 212 3.40 16.32 2.87
N THR A 213 4.56 16.33 3.54
CA THR A 213 5.82 15.84 2.97
C THR A 213 5.75 14.32 2.70
N LEU A 214 5.25 13.58 3.69
CA LEU A 214 5.08 12.13 3.62
C LEU A 214 4.12 11.70 2.51
N GLY A 215 3.11 12.51 2.19
CA GLY A 215 2.21 12.27 1.06
C GLY A 215 2.97 12.11 -0.26
N GLN A 216 4.08 12.84 -0.45
CA GLN A 216 4.90 12.73 -1.65
C GLN A 216 5.63 11.37 -1.73
N THR A 217 6.14 10.88 -0.59
CA THR A 217 6.76 9.55 -0.49
C THR A 217 5.73 8.45 -0.73
N VAL A 218 4.56 8.55 -0.09
CA VAL A 218 3.45 7.60 -0.31
C VAL A 218 3.04 7.58 -1.79
N GLU A 219 2.91 8.73 -2.45
CA GLU A 219 2.64 8.81 -3.87
C GLU A 219 3.72 8.13 -4.72
N ALA A 220 5.00 8.37 -4.41
CA ALA A 220 6.13 7.80 -5.15
C ALA A 220 6.16 6.26 -5.05
N ASP A 221 6.05 5.71 -3.84
CA ASP A 221 6.07 4.26 -3.60
C ASP A 221 4.87 3.56 -4.25
N LEU A 222 3.67 4.12 -4.08
CA LEU A 222 2.46 3.58 -4.69
C LEU A 222 2.52 3.66 -6.23
N ARG A 223 3.17 4.68 -6.81
CA ARG A 223 3.46 4.74 -8.25
C ARG A 223 4.40 3.63 -8.70
N LEU A 224 5.47 3.38 -7.96
CA LEU A 224 6.42 2.32 -8.28
C LEU A 224 5.75 0.95 -8.24
N ILE A 225 4.96 0.69 -7.18
CA ILE A 225 4.18 -0.55 -7.04
C ILE A 225 3.24 -0.73 -8.22
N ARG A 226 2.43 0.29 -8.53
CA ARG A 226 1.49 0.26 -9.65
C ARG A 226 2.20 0.07 -11.00
N ALA A 227 3.30 0.78 -11.24
CA ALA A 227 4.05 0.68 -12.48
C ALA A 227 4.61 -0.74 -12.68
N HIS A 228 5.14 -1.35 -11.62
CA HIS A 228 5.61 -2.73 -11.67
C HIS A 228 4.47 -3.71 -11.98
N GLN A 229 3.32 -3.57 -11.31
CA GLN A 229 2.15 -4.41 -11.54
C GLN A 229 1.63 -4.31 -12.98
N ILE A 230 1.51 -3.10 -13.52
CA ILE A 230 1.10 -2.87 -14.91
C ILE A 230 2.06 -3.56 -15.87
N ALA A 231 3.39 -3.44 -15.64
CA ALA A 231 4.38 -4.08 -16.48
C ALA A 231 4.27 -5.63 -16.46
N GLN A 232 4.05 -6.23 -15.28
CA GLN A 232 3.86 -7.67 -15.17
C GLN A 232 2.55 -8.15 -15.81
N LEU A 233 1.45 -7.43 -15.59
CA LEU A 233 0.17 -7.74 -16.21
C LEU A 233 0.26 -7.63 -17.75
N GLN A 234 0.94 -6.61 -18.28
CA GLN A 234 1.17 -6.46 -19.72
C GLN A 234 1.98 -7.64 -20.28
N LYS A 235 3.04 -8.06 -19.58
CA LYS A 235 3.83 -9.23 -19.97
C LYS A 235 2.98 -10.50 -19.99
N GLY A 236 2.14 -10.71 -18.96
CA GLY A 236 1.20 -11.82 -18.89
C GLY A 236 0.19 -11.82 -20.04
N LEU A 237 -0.42 -10.65 -20.31
CA LEU A 237 -1.36 -10.48 -21.42
C LEU A 237 -0.73 -10.83 -22.77
N HIS A 238 0.50 -10.38 -23.05
CA HIS A 238 1.20 -10.76 -24.29
C HIS A 238 1.39 -12.28 -24.40
N ALA A 239 1.72 -12.96 -23.30
CA ALA A 239 1.87 -14.42 -23.29
C ALA A 239 0.51 -15.13 -23.51
N ASP A 240 -0.57 -14.63 -22.91
CA ASP A 240 -1.90 -15.24 -23.04
C ASP A 240 -2.57 -15.00 -24.41
N VAL A 241 -2.16 -13.95 -25.12
CA VAL A 241 -2.62 -13.68 -26.49
C VAL A 241 -1.99 -14.63 -27.50
N ALA A 242 -0.75 -15.07 -27.30
CA ALA A 242 -0.02 -15.95 -28.22
C ALA A 242 -0.80 -17.22 -28.67
N PRO A 243 -1.47 -17.99 -27.79
CA PRO A 243 -2.26 -19.15 -28.20
C PRO A 243 -3.58 -18.81 -28.92
N LEU A 244 -4.00 -17.54 -28.93
CA LEU A 244 -5.22 -17.07 -29.60
C LEU A 244 -4.94 -16.39 -30.94
N GLN A 245 -3.68 -16.36 -31.38
CA GLN A 245 -3.29 -15.82 -32.69
C GLN A 245 -3.71 -16.77 -33.81
N ALA A 246 -3.86 -16.23 -35.04
CA ALA A 246 -4.45 -16.95 -36.17
C ALA A 246 -3.75 -18.28 -36.50
N GLU A 247 -2.44 -18.37 -36.26
CA GLU A 247 -1.63 -19.57 -36.54
C GLU A 247 -1.84 -20.70 -35.52
N THR A 248 -2.29 -20.37 -34.30
CA THR A 248 -2.49 -21.31 -33.19
C THR A 248 -3.97 -21.60 -32.93
N VAL A 249 -4.86 -20.66 -33.26
CA VAL A 249 -6.30 -20.78 -32.98
C VAL A 249 -6.96 -21.94 -33.70
N SER A 250 -6.48 -22.31 -34.90
CA SER A 250 -7.01 -23.45 -35.68
C SER A 250 -6.78 -24.81 -35.02
N THR A 251 -5.90 -24.86 -34.01
CA THR A 251 -5.60 -26.08 -33.24
C THR A 251 -6.41 -26.19 -31.94
N LEU A 252 -7.12 -25.12 -31.56
CA LEU A 252 -7.95 -25.11 -30.36
C LEU A 252 -9.35 -25.60 -30.70
N ASP A 253 -9.91 -26.45 -29.83
CA ASP A 253 -11.34 -26.69 -29.88
C ASP A 253 -12.12 -25.46 -29.35
N ARG A 254 -13.43 -25.48 -29.56
CA ARG A 254 -14.30 -24.36 -29.18
C ARG A 254 -14.30 -24.10 -27.66
N SER A 255 -14.23 -25.14 -26.84
CA SER A 255 -14.27 -25.05 -25.38
C SER A 255 -12.98 -24.42 -24.85
N ASP A 256 -11.83 -24.87 -25.36
CA ASP A 256 -10.51 -24.34 -25.02
C ASP A 256 -10.37 -22.88 -25.45
N TYR A 257 -10.83 -22.55 -26.66
CA TYR A 257 -10.86 -21.17 -27.13
C TYR A 257 -11.67 -20.26 -26.19
N GLN A 258 -12.90 -20.67 -25.84
CA GLN A 258 -13.77 -19.90 -24.95
C GLN A 258 -13.16 -19.72 -23.56
N THR A 259 -12.54 -20.77 -23.01
CA THR A 259 -11.87 -20.73 -21.71
C THR A 259 -10.69 -19.76 -21.71
N LYS A 260 -9.82 -19.83 -22.73
CA LYS A 260 -8.67 -18.92 -22.87
C LYS A 260 -9.12 -17.47 -23.09
N LEU A 261 -10.18 -17.25 -23.89
CA LEU A 261 -10.75 -15.92 -24.12
C LEU A 261 -11.32 -15.32 -22.82
N ALA A 262 -12.06 -16.10 -22.04
CA ALA A 262 -12.61 -15.64 -20.76
C ALA A 262 -11.50 -15.30 -19.75
N ALA A 263 -10.42 -16.11 -19.69
CA ALA A 263 -9.25 -15.84 -18.88
C ALA A 263 -8.54 -14.54 -19.30
N LEU A 264 -8.37 -14.33 -20.61
CA LEU A 264 -7.80 -13.10 -21.17
C LEU A 264 -8.66 -11.87 -20.83
N GLN A 265 -9.98 -11.96 -20.99
CA GLN A 265 -10.91 -10.87 -20.64
C GLN A 265 -10.81 -10.50 -19.15
N THR A 266 -10.70 -11.50 -18.27
CA THR A 266 -10.51 -11.29 -16.82
C THR A 266 -9.20 -10.55 -16.55
N LYS A 267 -8.09 -10.96 -17.17
CA LYS A 267 -6.79 -10.28 -17.01
C LYS A 267 -6.80 -8.85 -17.58
N VAL A 268 -7.52 -8.61 -18.69
CA VAL A 268 -7.72 -7.25 -19.22
C VAL A 268 -8.50 -6.37 -18.25
N ALA A 269 -9.53 -6.91 -17.59
CA ALA A 269 -10.27 -6.17 -16.56
C ALA A 269 -9.36 -5.78 -15.37
N VAL A 270 -8.54 -6.72 -14.87
CA VAL A 270 -7.55 -6.45 -13.81
C VAL A 270 -6.51 -5.42 -14.26
N PHE A 271 -6.02 -5.52 -15.50
CA PHE A 271 -5.10 -4.54 -16.06
C PHE A 271 -5.71 -3.14 -16.12
N ASN A 272 -6.96 -3.02 -16.56
CA ASN A 272 -7.67 -1.74 -16.60
C ASN A 272 -7.94 -1.19 -15.20
N GLN A 273 -8.26 -2.04 -14.23
CA GLN A 273 -8.42 -1.65 -12.83
C GLN A 273 -7.10 -1.12 -12.24
N ALA A 274 -5.98 -1.82 -12.45
CA ALA A 274 -4.66 -1.35 -12.03
C ALA A 274 -4.28 -0.02 -12.69
N ARG A 275 -4.67 0.19 -13.95
CA ARG A 275 -4.49 1.48 -14.64
C ARG A 275 -5.39 2.59 -14.12
N ALA A 276 -6.60 2.28 -13.68
CA ALA A 276 -7.53 3.28 -13.17
C ALA A 276 -7.15 3.77 -11.77
N ALA A 277 -6.48 2.95 -10.95
CA ALA A 277 -6.01 3.37 -9.63
C ALA A 277 -4.98 4.50 -9.75
N ASP A 278 -5.22 5.64 -9.09
CA ASP A 278 -4.32 6.78 -9.08
C ASP A 278 -3.63 6.95 -7.70
N PRO A 279 -2.34 6.60 -7.59
CA PRO A 279 -1.53 6.83 -6.39
C PRO A 279 -1.58 8.27 -5.86
N ARG A 280 -1.70 9.26 -6.76
CA ARG A 280 -1.71 10.67 -6.39
C ARG A 280 -3.02 11.06 -5.70
N GLU A 281 -4.15 10.51 -6.15
CA GLU A 281 -5.46 10.76 -5.54
C GLU A 281 -5.47 10.30 -4.08
N ILE A 282 -4.93 9.12 -3.79
CA ILE A 282 -4.84 8.55 -2.43
C ILE A 282 -3.95 9.42 -1.54
N ALA A 283 -2.76 9.78 -2.01
CA ALA A 283 -1.82 10.61 -1.26
C ALA A 283 -2.43 11.99 -0.96
N ASN A 284 -3.03 12.64 -1.95
CA ASN A 284 -3.71 13.91 -1.78
C ASN A 284 -4.90 13.80 -0.81
N ALA A 285 -5.70 12.72 -0.91
CA ALA A 285 -6.83 12.51 -0.02
C ALA A 285 -6.39 12.27 1.42
N MET A 286 -5.30 11.51 1.64
CA MET A 286 -4.69 11.32 2.96
C MET A 286 -4.23 12.65 3.57
N VAL A 287 -3.45 13.43 2.80
CA VAL A 287 -2.96 14.75 3.25
C VAL A 287 -4.12 15.69 3.52
N SER A 288 -5.11 15.74 2.63
CA SER A 288 -6.32 16.55 2.79
C SER A 288 -7.11 16.15 4.05
N ALA A 289 -7.33 14.86 4.28
CA ALA A 289 -8.05 14.38 5.47
C ALA A 289 -7.35 14.80 6.76
N HIS A 290 -6.03 14.67 6.83
CA HIS A 290 -5.26 15.12 7.98
C HIS A 290 -5.28 16.64 8.15
N HIS A 291 -5.12 17.39 7.05
CA HIS A 291 -5.14 18.85 7.05
C HIS A 291 -6.50 19.40 7.50
N GLN A 292 -7.61 18.82 7.03
CA GLN A 292 -8.95 19.20 7.47
C GLN A 292 -9.17 18.91 8.96
N LEU A 293 -8.62 17.79 9.46
CA LEU A 293 -8.63 17.51 10.90
C LEU A 293 -7.82 18.56 11.69
N ALA A 294 -6.62 18.90 11.22
CA ALA A 294 -5.79 19.95 11.84
C ALA A 294 -6.51 21.30 11.88
N ALA A 295 -7.10 21.73 10.75
CA ALA A 295 -7.84 22.98 10.64
C ALA A 295 -9.07 23.00 11.56
N ALA A 296 -9.84 21.90 11.61
CA ALA A 296 -11.02 21.81 12.45
C ALA A 296 -10.70 21.80 13.95
N LEU A 297 -9.55 21.25 14.36
CA LEU A 297 -9.06 21.32 15.74
C LEU A 297 -8.55 22.72 16.11
N GLN A 298 -8.07 23.49 15.14
CA GLN A 298 -7.62 24.86 15.38
C GLN A 298 -8.77 25.87 15.40
N GLY A 299 -9.79 25.69 14.58
CA GLY A 299 -10.95 26.56 14.50
C GLY A 299 -11.96 26.35 15.63
N ASP A 300 -12.69 27.41 15.98
CA ASP A 300 -13.77 27.35 16.98
C ASP A 300 -15.12 26.91 16.37
N SER A 301 -15.15 26.63 15.06
CA SER A 301 -16.38 26.47 14.28
C SER A 301 -16.99 25.06 14.28
N GLY A 302 -16.33 24.05 14.88
CA GLY A 302 -16.86 22.68 14.93
C GLY A 302 -17.23 22.11 13.54
N GLN A 303 -16.46 22.43 12.50
CA GLN A 303 -16.77 22.04 11.13
C GLN A 303 -16.47 20.56 10.89
N ILE A 304 -17.46 19.70 11.14
CA ILE A 304 -17.34 18.24 11.00
C ILE A 304 -17.45 17.82 9.52
N VAL A 305 -18.29 18.51 8.74
CA VAL A 305 -18.59 18.12 7.35
C VAL A 305 -17.34 18.04 6.46
N PRO A 306 -16.43 19.04 6.45
CA PRO A 306 -15.20 18.94 5.65
C PRO A 306 -14.31 17.75 6.02
N ILE A 307 -14.20 17.43 7.32
CA ILE A 307 -13.42 16.28 7.80
C ILE A 307 -14.06 14.98 7.33
N LEU A 308 -15.37 14.83 7.52
CA LEU A 308 -16.13 13.65 7.08
C LEU A 308 -15.94 13.41 5.58
N THR A 309 -16.07 14.44 4.76
CA THR A 309 -15.87 14.35 3.31
C THR A 309 -14.44 13.95 2.96
N ALA A 310 -13.43 14.56 3.60
CA ALA A 310 -12.04 14.28 3.31
C ALA A 310 -11.62 12.86 3.75
N VAL A 311 -12.04 12.42 4.93
CA VAL A 311 -11.79 11.06 5.44
C VAL A 311 -12.51 10.00 4.60
N SER A 312 -13.76 10.26 4.19
CA SER A 312 -14.50 9.35 3.29
C SER A 312 -13.82 9.24 1.92
N SER A 313 -13.31 10.35 1.39
CA SER A 313 -12.58 10.38 0.12
C SER A 313 -11.28 9.57 0.23
N PHE A 314 -10.55 9.75 1.34
CA PHE A 314 -9.33 8.99 1.61
C PHE A 314 -9.59 7.48 1.73
N SER A 315 -10.58 7.07 2.53
CA SER A 315 -10.93 5.65 2.67
C SER A 315 -11.30 5.04 1.32
N THR A 316 -12.13 5.74 0.54
CA THR A 316 -12.56 5.27 -0.78
C THR A 316 -11.37 5.08 -1.72
N ALA A 317 -10.48 6.07 -1.81
CA ALA A 317 -9.28 5.98 -2.66
C ALA A 317 -8.34 4.85 -2.21
N ALA A 318 -8.13 4.70 -0.90
CA ALA A 318 -7.30 3.63 -0.34
C ALA A 318 -7.88 2.24 -0.65
N ASP A 319 -9.19 2.04 -0.49
CA ASP A 319 -9.86 0.77 -0.78
C ASP A 319 -9.82 0.41 -2.27
N GLN A 320 -10.02 1.40 -3.16
CA GLN A 320 -9.91 1.19 -4.61
C GLN A 320 -8.51 0.74 -5.02
N MET A 321 -7.47 1.36 -4.47
CA MET A 321 -6.10 0.96 -4.72
C MET A 321 -5.76 -0.40 -4.15
N LYS A 322 -6.24 -0.71 -2.93
CA LYS A 322 -6.07 -2.03 -2.33
C LYS A 322 -6.68 -3.10 -3.22
N ALA A 323 -7.91 -2.90 -3.69
CA ALA A 323 -8.56 -3.82 -4.61
C ALA A 323 -7.76 -4.00 -5.91
N ALA A 324 -7.19 -2.93 -6.46
CA ALA A 324 -6.35 -2.99 -7.66
C ALA A 324 -5.05 -3.77 -7.43
N VAL A 325 -4.37 -3.54 -6.31
CA VAL A 325 -3.13 -4.25 -5.93
C VAL A 325 -3.38 -5.73 -5.65
N ASP A 326 -4.43 -6.05 -4.89
CA ASP A 326 -4.79 -7.44 -4.57
C ASP A 326 -5.18 -8.22 -5.84
N ALA A 327 -5.95 -7.60 -6.74
CA ALA A 327 -6.32 -8.20 -8.03
C ALA A 327 -5.08 -8.44 -8.93
N ALA A 328 -4.16 -7.48 -9.00
CA ALA A 328 -2.93 -7.60 -9.77
C ALA A 328 -2.00 -8.70 -9.21
N ALA A 329 -1.87 -8.79 -7.89
CA ALA A 329 -1.12 -9.86 -7.23
C ALA A 329 -1.72 -11.25 -7.54
N GLY A 330 -3.05 -11.39 -7.44
CA GLY A 330 -3.75 -12.63 -7.76
C GLY A 330 -3.58 -13.07 -9.22
N ALA A 331 -3.65 -12.13 -10.16
CA ALA A 331 -3.52 -12.41 -11.59
C ALA A 331 -2.10 -12.81 -12.04
N THR A 332 -1.07 -12.42 -11.28
CA THR A 332 0.33 -12.75 -11.59
C THR A 332 0.81 -14.04 -10.92
N GLY A 333 0.22 -14.43 -9.78
CA GLY A 333 0.60 -15.64 -9.03
C GLY A 333 0.22 -16.98 -9.70
N THR A 334 -0.78 -17.00 -10.58
CA THR A 334 -1.32 -18.25 -11.16
C THR A 334 -0.39 -18.91 -12.19
N VAL A 335 0.59 -18.18 -12.73
CA VAL A 335 1.47 -18.67 -13.81
C VAL A 335 2.49 -19.71 -13.33
N ALA A 336 2.78 -19.79 -12.02
CA ALA A 336 3.84 -20.65 -11.49
C ALA A 336 3.42 -22.09 -11.13
N ALA A 337 2.12 -22.41 -11.10
CA ALA A 337 1.62 -23.68 -10.55
C ALA A 337 1.27 -24.76 -11.60
N THR A 338 1.48 -24.51 -12.89
CA THR A 338 1.27 -25.49 -13.96
C THR A 338 2.60 -25.89 -14.57
N LYS A 339 3.25 -26.87 -13.95
CA LYS A 339 4.27 -27.75 -14.55
C LYS A 339 3.89 -29.19 -14.28
#